data_AF-A0AAV7JE97-F1
#
_entry.id   AF-A0AAV7JE97-F1
#
_cell.length_a   1.000
_cell.length_b   1.000
_cell.length_c   1.000
_cell.angle_alpha   90.00
_cell.angle_beta   90.00
_cell.angle_gamma   90.00
#
_symmetry.space_group_name_H-M   'P 1'
#
loop_
_entity.id
_entity.type
_entity.pdbx_description
1 polymer ?
#
loop_
_entity_poly.entity_id
_entity_poly.type
_entity_poly.pdbx_seq_one_letter_code
_entity_poly.pdbx_strand_id
1 'polypeptide(L)'
;MHSGPEAASLVKKFIKTYSALPKLLVLIKQFLLQRDFNEVFSGGLSSYALTLLIVNFLQLHPRRMATDEDANLGVLLIEFFELYGRLFNYKNTGIRVTNGGSYFLKKHHQSYYEEHSLLLLFIEDPLDAKKVVTRGAFHFPIIRHAFEHAFLLLCSAVLGNGIPNGYQSILGLIIFLEPDCIERRGQWVKTWGDPAAGPEDQL
;
A
#
# COMPACT_ATOMS: atom_id res chain seq x y z
N MET A 1 -12.66 -3.60 -22.19
CA MET A 1 -12.76 -4.09 -20.81
C MET A 1 -11.47 -4.82 -20.53
N HIS A 2 -10.57 -4.26 -19.71
CA HIS A 2 -9.41 -5.02 -19.25
C HIS A 2 -9.89 -6.00 -18.18
N SER A 3 -9.56 -7.26 -18.38
CA SER A 3 -10.12 -8.37 -17.60
C SER A 3 -9.37 -8.50 -16.26
N GLY A 4 -10.06 -8.86 -15.18
CA GLY A 4 -9.42 -9.16 -13.88
C GLY A 4 -8.21 -10.12 -13.96
N PRO A 5 -8.19 -11.12 -14.87
CA PRO A 5 -7.02 -11.95 -15.12
C PRO A 5 -5.75 -11.21 -15.59
N GLU A 6 -5.87 -10.15 -16.39
CA GLU A 6 -4.72 -9.35 -16.85
C GLU A 6 -4.10 -8.60 -15.67
N ALA A 7 -4.94 -7.95 -14.85
CA ALA A 7 -4.48 -7.26 -13.65
C ALA A 7 -3.81 -8.23 -12.66
N ALA A 8 -4.39 -9.41 -12.46
CA ALA A 8 -3.78 -10.45 -11.62
C ALA A 8 -2.42 -10.92 -12.17
N SER A 9 -2.30 -11.07 -13.49
CA SER A 9 -1.04 -11.45 -14.15
C SER A 9 0.03 -10.37 -14.00
N LEU A 10 -0.36 -9.10 -14.12
CA LEU A 10 0.52 -7.96 -13.89
C LEU A 10 1.00 -7.90 -12.44
N VAL A 11 0.10 -8.04 -11.47
CA VAL A 11 0.44 -8.06 -10.04
C VAL A 11 1.40 -9.23 -9.73
N LYS A 12 1.15 -10.42 -10.29
CA LYS A 12 2.06 -11.57 -10.16
C LYS A 12 3.46 -11.26 -10.70
N LYS A 13 3.55 -10.53 -11.82
CA LYS A 13 4.84 -10.08 -12.37
C LYS A 13 5.54 -9.13 -11.41
N PHE A 14 4.85 -8.12 -10.88
CA PHE A 14 5.44 -7.19 -9.91
C PHE A 14 5.90 -7.88 -8.63
N ILE A 15 5.14 -8.82 -8.10
CA ILE A 15 5.53 -9.62 -6.92
C ILE A 15 6.82 -10.39 -7.18
N LYS A 16 6.99 -10.95 -8.38
CA LYS A 16 8.21 -11.65 -8.77
C LYS A 16 9.39 -10.70 -8.99
N THR A 17 9.14 -9.49 -9.48
CA THR A 17 10.18 -8.50 -9.78
C THR A 17 10.68 -7.78 -8.54
N TYR A 18 9.82 -7.55 -7.55
CA TYR A 18 10.14 -6.75 -6.37
C TYR A 18 9.95 -7.58 -5.10
N SER A 19 11.03 -8.14 -4.57
CA SER A 19 11.05 -9.03 -3.39
C SER A 19 10.42 -8.40 -2.14
N ALA A 20 10.55 -7.08 -1.98
CA ALA A 20 10.00 -6.32 -0.85
C ALA A 20 8.49 -6.06 -0.98
N LEU A 21 7.93 -6.10 -2.20
CA LEU A 21 6.54 -5.73 -2.46
C LEU A 21 5.53 -6.55 -1.64
N PRO A 22 5.60 -7.89 -1.56
CA PRO A 22 4.61 -8.67 -0.80
C PRO A 22 4.62 -8.32 0.69
N LYS A 23 5.82 -8.11 1.26
CA LYS A 23 6.00 -7.81 2.68
C LYS A 23 5.45 -6.42 3.01
N LEU A 24 5.81 -5.41 2.21
CA LEU A 24 5.28 -4.05 2.34
C LEU A 24 3.77 -4.01 2.11
N LEU A 25 3.26 -4.71 1.08
CA LEU A 25 1.85 -4.75 0.75
C LEU A 25 1.01 -5.29 1.90
N VAL A 26 1.43 -6.39 2.54
CA VAL A 26 0.70 -6.96 3.68
C VAL A 26 0.68 -5.99 4.85
N LEU A 27 1.82 -5.36 5.19
CA LEU A 27 1.90 -4.41 6.31
C LEU A 27 1.02 -3.19 6.06
N ILE A 28 1.14 -2.56 4.89
CA ILE A 28 0.38 -1.34 4.58
C ILE A 28 -1.10 -1.66 4.38
N LYS A 29 -1.43 -2.83 3.82
CA LYS A 29 -2.83 -3.27 3.73
C LYS A 29 -3.44 -3.47 5.11
N GLN A 30 -2.72 -4.09 6.05
CA GLN A 30 -3.19 -4.24 7.42
C GLN A 30 -3.36 -2.88 8.12
N PHE A 31 -2.41 -1.97 7.91
CA PHE A 31 -2.48 -0.59 8.42
C PHE A 31 -3.75 0.14 7.95
N LEU A 32 -4.12 0.00 6.67
CA LEU A 32 -5.33 0.60 6.12
C LEU A 32 -6.60 -0.12 6.59
N LEU A 33 -6.56 -1.45 6.72
CA LEU A 33 -7.68 -2.27 7.19
C LEU A 33 -8.13 -1.85 8.59
N GLN A 34 -7.20 -1.63 9.52
CA GLN A 34 -7.51 -1.21 10.90
C GLN A 34 -8.08 0.21 11.02
N ARG A 35 -8.16 0.93 9.91
CA ARG A 35 -8.64 2.31 9.81
C ARG A 35 -9.80 2.42 8.82
N ASP A 36 -10.36 1.28 8.39
CA ASP A 36 -11.47 1.17 7.43
C ASP A 36 -11.20 1.82 6.06
N PHE A 37 -9.93 1.93 5.66
CA PHE A 37 -9.50 2.55 4.40
C PHE A 37 -9.07 1.55 3.32
N ASN A 38 -9.38 0.26 3.47
CA ASN A 38 -9.02 -0.80 2.53
C ASN A 38 -10.13 -1.13 1.50
N GLU A 39 -11.28 -0.45 1.56
CA GLU A 39 -12.41 -0.69 0.67
C GLU A 39 -12.68 0.50 -0.25
N VAL A 40 -12.86 0.24 -1.54
CA VAL A 40 -13.14 1.30 -2.52
C VAL A 40 -14.55 1.86 -2.35
N PHE A 41 -15.50 1.00 -1.97
CA PHE A 41 -16.90 1.37 -1.82
C PHE A 41 -17.09 2.48 -0.76
N SER A 42 -16.30 2.44 0.32
CA SER A 42 -16.28 3.45 1.38
C SER A 42 -15.32 4.61 1.12
N GLY A 43 -14.69 4.68 -0.07
CA GLY A 43 -13.77 5.76 -0.42
C GLY A 43 -12.30 5.52 -0.09
N GLY A 44 -11.95 4.30 0.33
CA GLY A 44 -10.59 3.86 0.62
C GLY A 44 -9.78 3.43 -0.61
N LEU A 45 -8.61 2.84 -0.38
CA LEU A 45 -7.71 2.35 -1.42
C LEU A 45 -8.01 0.90 -1.77
N SER A 46 -8.16 0.62 -3.07
CA SER A 46 -8.21 -0.75 -3.57
C SER A 46 -6.88 -1.47 -3.36
N SER A 47 -6.90 -2.80 -3.21
CA SER A 47 -5.66 -3.59 -3.15
C SER A 47 -4.81 -3.42 -4.43
N TYR A 48 -5.44 -3.22 -5.59
CA TYR A 48 -4.73 -2.96 -6.84
C TYR A 48 -4.04 -1.60 -6.82
N ALA A 49 -4.75 -0.52 -6.47
CA ALA A 49 -4.18 0.82 -6.37
C ALA A 49 -3.05 0.90 -5.34
N LEU A 50 -3.20 0.24 -4.17
CA LEU A 50 -2.14 0.13 -3.18
C LEU A 50 -0.92 -0.61 -3.74
N THR A 51 -1.12 -1.70 -4.47
CA THR A 51 -0.04 -2.43 -5.12
C THR A 51 0.73 -1.54 -6.09
N LEU A 52 0.03 -0.79 -6.95
CA LEU A 52 0.66 0.14 -7.89
C LEU A 52 1.42 1.27 -7.18
N LEU A 53 0.89 1.77 -6.06
CA LEU A 53 1.54 2.81 -5.25
C LEU A 53 2.88 2.32 -4.67
N ILE A 54 2.91 1.09 -4.13
CA ILE A 54 4.13 0.49 -3.60
C ILE A 54 5.10 0.14 -4.73
N VAL A 55 4.61 -0.36 -5.87
CA VAL A 55 5.45 -0.61 -7.05
C VAL A 55 6.14 0.66 -7.53
N ASN A 56 5.42 1.78 -7.64
CA ASN A 56 6.02 3.05 -8.02
C ASN A 56 7.10 3.50 -7.02
N PHE A 57 6.85 3.34 -5.72
CA PHE A 57 7.83 3.65 -4.68
C PHE A 57 9.11 2.84 -4.87
N LEU A 58 9.00 1.52 -5.07
CA LEU A 58 10.15 0.65 -5.29
C LEU A 58 10.88 0.94 -6.61
N GLN A 59 10.13 1.26 -7.67
CA GLN A 59 10.65 1.62 -8.99
C GLN A 59 11.53 2.87 -8.99
N LEU A 60 11.09 3.90 -8.26
CA LEU A 60 11.75 5.21 -8.23
C LEU A 60 12.62 5.38 -6.98
N HIS A 61 12.79 4.33 -6.20
CA HIS A 61 13.60 4.36 -4.99
C HIS A 61 15.08 4.61 -5.37
N PRO A 62 15.77 5.61 -4.76
CA PRO A 62 17.12 6.01 -5.17
C PRO A 62 18.18 4.92 -4.91
N ARG A 63 17.98 4.09 -3.88
CA ARG A 63 18.85 2.94 -3.61
C ARG A 63 18.44 1.75 -4.47
N ARG A 64 19.35 1.27 -5.33
CA ARG A 64 19.18 0.04 -6.13
C ARG A 64 18.82 -1.17 -5.28
N MET A 65 19.41 -1.28 -4.09
CA MET A 65 19.19 -2.38 -3.15
C MET A 65 17.75 -2.47 -2.60
N ALA A 66 16.90 -1.47 -2.84
CA ALA A 66 15.50 -1.50 -2.41
C ALA A 66 14.66 -2.58 -3.12
N THR A 67 15.15 -3.08 -4.26
CA THR A 67 14.50 -4.16 -5.02
C THR A 67 15.07 -5.54 -4.73
N ASP A 68 16.14 -5.62 -3.92
CA ASP A 68 16.90 -6.84 -3.69
C ASP A 68 16.32 -7.65 -2.52
N GLU A 69 16.68 -8.93 -2.41
CA GLU A 69 16.15 -9.82 -1.35
C GLU A 69 16.53 -9.36 0.06
N ASP A 70 17.71 -8.73 0.21
CA ASP A 70 18.26 -8.22 1.46
C ASP A 70 17.85 -6.77 1.76
N ALA A 71 16.86 -6.24 1.04
CA ALA A 71 16.38 -4.88 1.26
C ALA A 71 15.94 -4.65 2.71
N ASN A 72 16.37 -3.53 3.31
CA ASN A 72 15.96 -3.18 4.67
C ASN A 72 14.50 -2.70 4.68
N LEU A 73 13.59 -3.62 4.97
CA LEU A 73 12.14 -3.39 4.97
C LEU A 73 11.71 -2.32 5.97
N GLY A 74 12.40 -2.18 7.10
CA GLY A 74 12.09 -1.15 8.09
C GLY A 74 12.31 0.26 7.55
N VAL A 75 13.45 0.45 6.88
CA VAL A 75 13.76 1.72 6.21
C VAL A 75 12.77 1.99 5.07
N LEU A 76 12.50 0.99 4.22
CA LEU A 76 11.55 1.14 3.12
C LEU A 76 10.14 1.49 3.59
N LEU A 77 9.69 0.91 4.70
CA LEU A 77 8.39 1.21 5.29
C LEU A 77 8.32 2.65 5.78
N ILE A 78 9.35 3.14 6.48
CA ILE A 78 9.43 4.52 6.98
C ILE A 78 9.42 5.51 5.80
N GLU A 79 10.26 5.28 4.80
CA GLU A 79 10.37 6.16 3.63
C GLU A 79 9.11 6.13 2.76
N PHE A 80 8.40 5.00 2.68
CA PHE A 80 7.10 4.93 2.02
C PHE A 80 6.09 5.88 2.69
N PHE A 81 6.00 5.82 4.02
CA PHE A 81 5.12 6.71 4.79
C PHE A 81 5.56 8.17 4.71
N GLU A 82 6.87 8.45 4.65
CA GLU A 82 7.39 9.79 4.44
C GLU A 82 7.00 10.35 3.08
N LEU A 83 7.26 9.59 2.02
CA LEU A 83 7.00 10.01 0.64
C LEU A 83 5.51 10.30 0.47
N TYR A 84 4.64 9.34 0.77
CA TYR A 84 3.22 9.48 0.49
C TYR A 84 2.44 10.20 1.59
N GLY A 85 2.96 10.34 2.80
CA GLY A 85 2.37 11.20 3.83
C GLY A 85 2.72 12.67 3.64
N ARG A 86 3.98 12.98 3.30
CA ARG A 86 4.54 14.33 3.45
C ARG A 86 5.09 14.93 2.16
N LEU A 87 5.89 14.17 1.40
CA LEU A 87 6.71 14.74 0.32
C LEU A 87 6.02 14.77 -1.04
N PHE A 88 5.09 13.85 -1.30
CA PHE A 88 4.48 13.70 -2.62
C PHE A 88 3.56 14.87 -2.97
N ASN A 89 3.77 15.46 -4.15
CA ASN A 89 2.96 16.57 -4.64
C ASN A 89 1.66 16.08 -5.30
N TYR A 90 0.65 15.82 -4.47
CA TYR A 90 -0.70 15.41 -4.90
C TYR A 90 -1.40 16.42 -5.81
N LYS A 91 -1.06 17.71 -5.74
CA LYS A 91 -1.71 18.76 -6.53
C LYS A 91 -1.50 18.56 -8.02
N ASN A 92 -0.26 18.29 -8.41
CA ASN A 92 0.15 18.34 -9.82
C ASN A 92 0.72 17.03 -10.35
N THR A 93 1.00 16.05 -9.49
CA THR A 93 1.77 14.85 -9.87
C THR A 93 0.87 13.63 -9.98
N GLY A 94 0.94 12.96 -11.13
CA GLY A 94 0.39 11.63 -11.35
C GLY A 94 1.47 10.56 -11.36
N ILE A 95 1.07 9.34 -11.04
CA ILE A 95 1.94 8.16 -10.95
C ILE A 95 1.70 7.26 -12.15
N ARG A 96 2.80 6.83 -12.78
CA ARG A 96 2.83 5.80 -13.81
C ARG A 96 3.79 4.70 -13.38
N VAL A 97 3.39 3.44 -13.55
CA VAL A 97 4.22 2.26 -13.19
C VAL A 97 4.76 1.49 -14.40
N THR A 98 4.33 1.84 -15.61
CA THR A 98 4.83 1.25 -16.85
C THR A 98 6.28 1.70 -17.11
N ASN A 99 7.04 0.90 -17.85
CA ASN A 99 8.42 1.19 -18.28
C ASN A 99 9.38 1.56 -17.12
N GLY A 100 9.25 0.88 -15.98
CA GLY A 100 10.12 1.11 -14.83
C GLY A 100 9.68 2.27 -13.92
N GLY A 101 8.53 2.87 -14.17
CA GLY A 101 7.93 3.89 -13.31
C GLY A 101 8.32 5.31 -13.70
N SER A 102 7.39 6.24 -13.54
CA SER A 102 7.64 7.68 -13.75
C SER A 102 6.57 8.53 -13.07
N TYR A 103 6.91 9.81 -12.88
CA TYR A 103 5.95 10.85 -12.51
C TYR A 103 5.61 11.69 -13.73
N PHE A 104 4.37 12.14 -13.81
CA PHE A 104 3.92 13.06 -14.85
C PHE A 104 3.08 14.19 -14.28
N LEU A 105 2.98 15.30 -15.02
CA LEU A 105 2.09 16.38 -14.66
C LEU A 105 0.64 15.99 -14.98
N LYS A 106 -0.24 15.98 -13.98
CA LYS A 106 -1.65 15.60 -14.12
C LYS A 106 -2.33 16.32 -15.28
N LYS A 107 -2.04 17.62 -15.47
CA LYS A 107 -2.58 18.45 -16.57
C LYS A 107 -2.34 17.91 -17.98
N HIS A 108 -1.37 17.02 -18.17
CA HIS A 108 -1.08 16.39 -19.46
C HIS A 108 -1.83 15.07 -19.67
N HIS A 109 -2.53 14.58 -18.66
CA HIS A 109 -3.28 13.33 -18.74
C HIS A 109 -4.71 13.58 -19.21
N GLN A 110 -5.22 12.72 -20.11
CA GLN A 110 -6.53 12.90 -20.75
C GLN A 110 -7.67 13.03 -19.72
N SER A 111 -7.64 12.19 -18.68
CA SER A 111 -8.63 12.19 -17.58
C SER A 111 -8.51 13.34 -16.57
N TYR A 112 -7.60 14.29 -16.76
CA TYR A 112 -7.38 15.38 -15.80
C TYR A 112 -8.63 16.23 -15.54
N TYR A 113 -9.35 16.57 -16.60
CA TYR A 113 -10.53 17.43 -16.50
C TYR A 113 -11.78 16.69 -16.01
N GLU A 114 -11.76 15.36 -16.02
CA GLU A 114 -12.82 14.51 -15.47
C GLU A 114 -12.68 14.35 -13.94
N GLU A 115 -11.48 14.60 -13.40
CA GLU A 115 -11.19 14.46 -11.97
C GLU A 115 -11.16 15.81 -11.27
N HIS A 116 -12.26 16.13 -10.58
CA HIS A 116 -12.47 17.44 -9.95
C HIS A 116 -11.68 17.69 -8.67
N SER A 117 -10.85 16.74 -8.19
CA SER A 117 -10.19 16.87 -6.88
C SER A 117 -8.67 16.93 -6.99
N LEU A 118 -8.14 18.13 -6.79
CA LEU A 118 -6.71 18.44 -6.82
C LEU A 118 -5.89 17.68 -5.76
N LEU A 119 -6.52 17.15 -4.71
CA LEU A 119 -5.81 16.50 -3.59
C LEU A 119 -5.84 14.97 -3.65
N LEU A 120 -6.50 14.38 -4.64
CA LEU A 120 -6.56 12.92 -4.75
C LEU A 120 -5.28 12.33 -5.32
N LEU A 121 -4.97 11.13 -4.85
CA LEU A 121 -3.97 10.27 -5.48
C LEU A 121 -4.40 9.97 -6.92
N PHE A 122 -3.46 10.05 -7.85
CA PHE A 122 -3.69 9.85 -9.28
C PHE A 122 -2.72 8.80 -9.79
N ILE A 123 -3.21 7.59 -10.02
CA ILE A 123 -2.42 6.49 -10.58
C ILE A 123 -3.02 6.09 -11.92
N GLU A 124 -2.25 6.25 -12.99
CA GLU A 124 -2.58 5.76 -14.33
C GLU A 124 -2.70 4.23 -14.30
N ASP A 125 -3.76 3.68 -14.91
CA ASP A 125 -3.90 2.23 -15.03
C ASP A 125 -2.85 1.70 -16.03
N PRO A 126 -1.92 0.83 -15.62
CA PRO A 126 -0.92 0.27 -16.53
C PRO A 126 -1.52 -0.59 -17.66
N LEU A 127 -2.77 -1.04 -17.52
CA LEU A 127 -3.48 -1.77 -18.58
C LEU A 127 -4.23 -0.83 -19.53
N ASP A 128 -4.58 0.38 -19.09
CA ASP A 128 -5.29 1.38 -19.87
C ASP A 128 -4.85 2.79 -19.47
N ALA A 129 -3.88 3.35 -20.20
CA ALA A 129 -3.28 4.64 -19.89
C ALA A 129 -4.26 5.83 -19.93
N LYS A 130 -5.52 5.63 -20.35
CA LYS A 130 -6.56 6.67 -20.27
C LYS A 130 -7.26 6.66 -18.92
N LYS A 131 -7.20 5.56 -18.17
CA LYS A 131 -7.93 5.38 -16.91
C LYS A 131 -7.04 5.66 -15.70
N VAL A 132 -7.72 6.00 -14.61
CA VAL A 132 -7.11 6.25 -13.30
C VAL A 132 -7.73 5.28 -12.31
N VAL A 133 -6.89 4.51 -11.63
CA VAL A 133 -7.36 3.41 -10.74
C VAL A 133 -7.82 3.91 -9.36
N THR A 134 -7.56 5.17 -9.04
CA THR A 134 -7.82 5.79 -7.74
C THR A 134 -9.05 6.70 -7.73
N ARG A 135 -9.88 6.70 -8.78
CA ARG A 135 -11.12 7.50 -8.85
C ARG A 135 -12.08 7.27 -7.67
N GLY A 136 -12.14 6.03 -7.16
CA GLY A 136 -12.97 5.68 -6.01
C GLY A 136 -12.36 6.04 -4.64
N ALA A 137 -11.10 6.48 -4.58
CA ALA A 137 -10.40 6.72 -3.31
C ALA A 137 -10.59 8.15 -2.78
N PHE A 138 -11.84 8.60 -2.61
CA PHE A 138 -12.14 9.99 -2.25
C PHE A 138 -11.75 10.38 -0.81
N HIS A 139 -11.51 9.42 0.08
CA HIS A 139 -10.98 9.66 1.43
C HIS A 139 -9.44 9.67 1.49
N PHE A 140 -8.76 9.70 0.33
CA PHE A 140 -7.31 9.72 0.29
C PHE A 140 -6.62 10.83 1.12
N PRO A 141 -7.17 12.05 1.27
CA PRO A 141 -6.58 13.05 2.18
C PRO A 141 -6.45 12.56 3.63
N ILE A 142 -7.41 11.76 4.11
CA ILE A 142 -7.36 11.17 5.46
C ILE A 142 -6.30 10.07 5.51
N ILE A 143 -6.21 9.25 4.46
CA ILE A 143 -5.17 8.22 4.31
C ILE A 143 -3.77 8.85 4.32
N ARG A 144 -3.60 9.99 3.62
CA ARG A 144 -2.36 10.76 3.63
C ARG A 144 -1.97 11.21 5.04
N HIS A 145 -2.91 11.76 5.80
CA HIS A 145 -2.64 12.13 7.19
C HIS A 145 -2.28 10.93 8.06
N ALA A 146 -2.93 9.78 7.84
CA ALA A 146 -2.57 8.55 8.54
C ALA A 146 -1.14 8.09 8.19
N PHE A 147 -0.73 8.20 6.93
CA PHE A 147 0.65 7.91 6.50
C PHE A 147 1.66 8.85 7.14
N GLU A 148 1.38 10.16 7.17
CA GLU A 148 2.23 11.13 7.85
C GLU A 148 2.37 10.81 9.35
N HIS A 149 1.28 10.49 10.03
CA HIS A 149 1.31 10.12 11.44
C HIS A 149 2.12 8.84 11.68
N ALA A 150 1.98 7.83 10.81
CA ALA A 150 2.78 6.61 10.87
C ALA A 150 4.28 6.89 10.74
N PHE A 151 4.68 7.75 9.80
CA PHE A 151 6.07 8.19 9.66
C PHE A 151 6.61 8.83 10.95
N LEU A 152 5.86 9.75 11.55
CA LEU A 152 6.28 10.44 12.78
C LEU A 152 6.47 9.47 13.95
N LEU A 153 5.55 8.52 14.14
CA LEU A 153 5.64 7.51 15.20
C LEU A 153 6.86 6.60 15.02
N LEU A 154 7.06 6.07 13.80
CA LEU A 154 8.18 5.19 13.51
C LEU A 154 9.52 5.91 13.67
N CYS A 155 9.64 7.14 13.16
CA CYS A 155 10.86 7.93 13.30
C CYS A 155 11.17 8.22 14.77
N SER A 156 10.17 8.63 15.55
CA SER A 156 10.34 8.89 16.99
C SER A 156 10.87 7.66 17.71
N ALA A 157 10.31 6.48 17.45
CA ALA A 157 10.73 5.23 18.09
C ALA A 157 12.15 4.81 17.70
N VAL A 158 12.54 4.98 16.42
CA VAL A 158 13.86 4.59 15.91
C VAL A 158 14.96 5.56 16.34
N LEU A 159 14.66 6.86 16.46
CA LEU A 159 15.63 7.90 16.82
C LEU A 159 15.95 7.99 18.32
N GLY A 160 15.45 7.04 19.13
CA GLY A 160 15.90 6.88 20.52
C GLY A 160 14.90 7.32 21.58
N ASN A 161 13.68 7.74 21.22
CA ASN A 161 12.62 7.98 22.22
C ASN A 161 12.03 6.68 22.80
N GLY A 162 12.45 5.52 22.26
CA GLY A 162 11.96 4.21 22.66
C GLY A 162 10.51 3.98 22.23
N ILE A 163 9.96 2.85 22.67
CA ILE A 163 8.58 2.48 22.43
C ILE A 163 7.74 3.07 23.59
N PRO A 164 6.70 3.89 23.34
CA PRO A 164 5.81 4.38 24.38
C PRO A 164 5.19 3.26 25.22
N ASN A 165 4.93 3.56 26.50
CA ASN A 165 4.28 2.62 27.42
C ASN A 165 2.94 2.13 26.83
N GLY A 166 2.75 0.80 26.82
CA GLY A 166 1.55 0.15 26.28
C GLY A 166 1.74 -0.49 24.89
N TYR A 167 2.86 -0.22 24.21
CA TYR A 167 3.20 -0.88 22.96
C TYR A 167 4.33 -1.90 23.17
N GLN A 168 4.22 -3.05 22.51
CA GLN A 168 5.19 -4.15 22.65
C GLN A 168 6.28 -4.14 21.56
N SER A 169 6.09 -3.39 20.47
CA SER A 169 7.04 -3.30 19.36
C SER A 169 6.88 -2.00 18.58
N ILE A 170 7.91 -1.61 17.82
CA ILE A 170 7.87 -0.45 16.92
C ILE A 170 6.75 -0.58 15.88
N LEU A 171 6.54 -1.77 15.32
CA LEU A 171 5.47 -2.01 14.36
C LEU A 171 4.08 -1.90 15.02
N GLY A 172 3.99 -2.26 16.30
CA GLY A 172 2.79 -2.10 17.12
C GLY A 172 2.27 -0.66 17.20
N LEU A 173 3.13 0.34 16.95
CA LEU A 173 2.74 1.76 16.95
C LEU A 173 1.80 2.12 15.80
N ILE A 174 1.87 1.38 14.69
CA ILE A 174 1.10 1.69 13.49
C ILE A 174 0.12 0.58 13.13
N ILE A 175 0.38 -0.65 13.57
CA ILE A 175 -0.43 -1.84 13.30
C ILE A 175 -0.78 -2.55 14.61
N PHE A 176 -2.07 -2.75 14.87
CA PHE A 176 -2.57 -3.53 16.01
C PHE A 176 -3.19 -4.86 15.58
N LEU A 177 -2.51 -5.97 15.83
CA LEU A 177 -3.10 -7.30 15.61
C LEU A 177 -3.89 -7.71 16.85
N GLU A 178 -5.21 -7.84 16.68
CA GLU A 178 -6.06 -8.38 17.74
C GLU A 178 -5.64 -9.82 18.09
N PRO A 179 -5.58 -10.18 19.38
CA PRO A 179 -5.15 -11.52 19.81
C PRO A 179 -5.88 -12.66 19.08
N ASP A 180 -7.18 -12.50 18.88
CA ASP A 180 -8.03 -13.47 18.18
C ASP A 180 -7.64 -13.65 16.70
N CYS A 181 -7.14 -12.59 16.05
CA CYS A 181 -6.61 -12.70 14.70
C CYS A 181 -5.32 -13.51 14.64
N ILE A 182 -4.47 -13.39 15.66
CA ILE A 182 -3.22 -14.16 15.77
C ILE A 182 -3.55 -15.63 16.01
N GLU A 183 -4.49 -15.91 16.90
CA GLU A 183 -4.94 -17.27 17.20
C GLU A 183 -5.57 -17.94 15.97
N ARG A 184 -6.55 -17.28 15.33
CA ARG A 184 -7.17 -17.78 14.09
C ARG A 184 -6.14 -18.03 13.00
N ARG A 185 -5.17 -17.13 12.83
CA ARG A 185 -4.09 -17.33 11.85
C ARG A 185 -3.17 -18.49 12.24
N GLY A 186 -2.89 -18.68 13.52
CA GLY A 186 -2.14 -19.82 14.04
C GLY A 186 -2.85 -21.16 13.81
N GLN A 187 -4.18 -21.18 13.96
CA GLN A 187 -5.01 -22.34 13.62
C GLN A 187 -5.04 -22.56 12.10
N TRP A 188 -5.30 -21.51 11.31
CA TRP A 188 -5.28 -21.56 9.85
C TRP A 188 -3.98 -22.10 9.30
N VAL A 189 -2.82 -21.63 9.76
CA VAL A 189 -1.51 -22.12 9.28
C VAL A 189 -1.33 -23.61 9.56
N LYS A 190 -1.92 -24.14 10.64
CA LYS A 190 -1.88 -25.58 10.97
C LYS A 190 -2.84 -26.40 10.10
N THR A 191 -3.97 -25.83 9.71
CA THR A 191 -5.02 -26.54 8.95
C THR A 191 -5.00 -26.24 7.44
N TRP A 192 -4.17 -25.29 6.99
CA TRP A 192 -4.12 -24.86 5.60
C TRP A 192 -3.60 -25.96 4.67
N GLY A 193 -4.48 -26.46 3.80
CA GLY A 193 -4.18 -27.54 2.86
C GLY A 193 -4.49 -28.94 3.39
N ASP A 194 -5.06 -29.05 4.59
CA ASP A 194 -5.59 -30.32 5.11
C ASP A 194 -6.99 -30.57 4.53
N PRO A 195 -7.17 -31.61 3.69
CA PRO A 195 -8.48 -31.93 3.11
C PRO A 195 -9.54 -32.35 4.15
N ALA A 196 -9.16 -32.59 5.42
CA ALA A 196 -10.09 -32.86 6.51
C ALA A 196 -10.70 -31.61 7.16
N ALA A 197 -10.18 -30.40 6.88
CA ALA A 197 -10.70 -29.14 7.40
C ALA A 197 -11.84 -28.60 6.49
N GLY A 198 -12.99 -29.26 6.53
CA GLY A 198 -14.22 -28.82 5.86
C GLY A 198 -14.89 -27.61 6.55
N PRO A 199 -15.87 -26.96 5.88
CA PRO A 199 -16.40 -25.66 6.26
C PRO A 199 -17.50 -25.80 7.33
N GLU A 200 -17.14 -25.80 8.61
CA GLU A 200 -18.16 -25.76 9.68
C GLU A 200 -18.24 -24.43 10.45
N ASP A 201 -17.33 -23.47 10.23
CA ASP A 201 -17.32 -22.21 11.00
C ASP A 201 -17.52 -20.96 10.13
N GLN A 202 -18.64 -20.89 9.40
CA GLN A 202 -19.16 -19.62 8.85
C GLN A 202 -20.67 -19.50 9.11
N LEU A 203 -21.02 -19.10 10.33
CA LEU A 203 -22.30 -18.47 10.68
C LEU A 203 -22.02 -17.14 11.39
#